data_AF-A0A9E3Y6Q0-F1
#
_entry.id   AF-A0A9E3Y6Q0-F1
#
_cell.length_a   1.000
_cell.length_b   1.000
_cell.length_c   1.000
_cell.angle_alpha   90.00
_cell.angle_beta   90.00
_cell.angle_gamma   90.00
#
_symmetry.space_group_name_H-M   'P 1'
#
loop_
_entity.id
_entity.type
_entity.pdbx_description
1 polymer ?
#
loop_
_entity_poly.entity_id
_entity_poly.type
_entity_poly.pdbx_seq_one_letter_code
_entity_poly.pdbx_strand_id
1 'polypeptide(L)'
;MAARSLNRIVRGFTALSMAATVMVACSGSDDTAKKADGTDTRGGTTPTTAPANPDVDLVLTVGDEVTAQLDDRFQSYNVEMVEVTGGYFWPPYEAGGAKVYREPIDLSSERLRNLAKALGPVYIRVSGTWANSTYFDAEGTTGGTPPAGYEGVLTAEQWRGVGEFARFLDSEVVTSFAGNTGSRDGAGVWTDTQARLLLEFSQDN
;
A
#
# COMPACT_ATOMS: atom_id res chain seq x y z
N MET A 1 56.50 -15.31 35.34
CA MET A 1 55.46 -14.52 34.64
C MET A 1 54.39 -15.48 34.16
N ALA A 2 53.15 -15.21 34.56
CA ALA A 2 51.96 -16.01 34.27
C ALA A 2 51.28 -15.57 32.97
N ALA A 3 50.47 -16.49 32.39
CA ALA A 3 49.19 -16.28 31.68
C ALA A 3 49.07 -17.31 30.54
N ARG A 4 48.33 -18.41 30.73
CA ARG A 4 46.87 -18.59 30.57
C ARG A 4 46.44 -18.83 29.12
N SER A 5 46.25 -20.12 28.82
CA SER A 5 45.44 -20.63 27.72
C SER A 5 43.97 -20.22 27.92
N LEU A 6 43.36 -19.61 26.91
CA LEU A 6 41.95 -19.22 26.88
C LEU A 6 41.14 -20.27 26.10
N ASN A 7 40.34 -21.04 26.85
CA ASN A 7 39.25 -21.86 26.32
C ASN A 7 38.26 -20.98 25.54
N ARG A 8 37.97 -21.35 24.28
CA ARG A 8 36.83 -20.82 23.54
C ARG A 8 35.54 -21.46 24.08
N ILE A 9 34.75 -20.66 24.78
CA ILE A 9 33.36 -20.98 25.14
C ILE A 9 32.49 -20.66 23.92
N VAL A 10 31.91 -21.67 23.30
CA VAL A 10 30.83 -21.52 22.32
C VAL A 10 29.54 -21.28 23.13
N ARG A 11 29.00 -20.05 23.09
CA ARG A 11 27.65 -19.76 23.59
C ARG A 11 26.68 -19.87 22.41
N GLY A 12 25.87 -20.94 22.42
CA GLY A 12 24.68 -21.02 21.57
C GLY A 12 23.64 -20.02 22.04
N PHE A 13 23.15 -19.19 21.14
CA PHE A 13 21.95 -18.38 21.34
C PHE A 13 20.76 -19.16 20.78
N THR A 14 19.87 -19.60 21.67
CA THR A 14 18.55 -20.11 21.29
C THR A 14 17.64 -18.90 21.12
N ALA A 15 17.25 -18.58 19.88
CA ALA A 15 16.25 -17.56 19.61
C ALA A 15 14.85 -18.13 19.91
N LEU A 16 14.18 -17.54 20.89
CA LEU A 16 12.79 -17.85 21.23
C LEU A 16 11.88 -17.07 20.28
N SER A 17 11.31 -17.74 19.29
CA SER A 17 10.33 -17.18 18.35
C SER A 17 9.01 -16.88 19.08
N MET A 18 8.69 -15.60 19.28
CA MET A 18 7.33 -15.17 19.60
C MET A 18 6.57 -14.97 18.28
N ALA A 19 5.63 -15.88 17.99
CA ALA A 19 4.68 -15.71 16.90
C ALA A 19 3.60 -14.71 17.35
N ALA A 20 3.60 -13.52 16.76
CA ALA A 20 2.50 -12.57 16.89
C ALA A 20 1.47 -12.83 15.78
N THR A 21 0.32 -13.38 16.14
CA THR A 21 -0.80 -13.58 15.21
C THR A 21 -1.44 -12.23 14.89
N VAL A 22 -1.17 -11.69 13.70
CA VAL A 22 -1.90 -10.54 13.16
C VAL A 22 -3.12 -11.07 12.41
N MET A 23 -4.33 -10.87 12.96
CA MET A 23 -5.56 -11.07 12.20
C MET A 23 -5.77 -9.88 11.26
N VAL A 24 -5.54 -10.10 9.96
CA VAL A 24 -5.98 -9.18 8.91
C VAL A 24 -7.46 -9.44 8.63
N ALA A 25 -8.31 -8.46 8.89
CA ALA A 25 -9.71 -8.48 8.49
C ALA A 25 -9.85 -7.82 7.11
N CYS A 26 -9.98 -8.63 6.06
CA CYS A 26 -10.41 -8.14 4.75
C CYS A 26 -11.92 -7.86 4.80
N SER A 27 -12.33 -6.59 4.68
CA SER A 27 -13.74 -6.24 4.47
C SER A 27 -14.09 -6.51 3.00
N GLY A 28 -14.79 -7.63 2.77
CA GLY A 28 -15.43 -7.92 1.49
C GLY A 28 -16.79 -7.23 1.42
N SER A 29 -17.07 -6.55 0.31
CA SER A 29 -18.43 -6.13 -0.05
C SER A 29 -19.17 -7.36 -0.58
N ASP A 30 -20.36 -7.63 -0.02
CA ASP A 30 -21.25 -8.70 -0.47
C ASP A 30 -21.72 -8.45 -1.90
N ASP A 31 -21.26 -9.27 -2.84
CA ASP A 31 -21.94 -9.50 -4.11
C ASP A 31 -22.50 -10.93 -4.12
N THR A 32 -23.81 -11.02 -4.23
CA THR A 32 -24.59 -12.25 -4.25
C THR A 32 -24.13 -13.20 -5.37
N ALA A 33 -23.36 -14.22 -5.03
CA ALA A 33 -22.96 -15.26 -5.96
C ALA A 33 -24.11 -16.25 -6.22
N LYS A 34 -24.62 -16.27 -7.46
CA LYS A 34 -25.42 -17.38 -8.00
C LYS A 34 -24.57 -18.65 -8.01
N LYS A 35 -25.07 -19.73 -7.40
CA LYS A 35 -24.51 -21.08 -7.52
C LYS A 35 -24.58 -21.55 -8.98
N ALA A 36 -23.42 -21.87 -9.56
CA ALA A 36 -23.33 -22.75 -10.72
C ALA A 36 -22.84 -24.12 -10.24
N ASP A 37 -23.64 -25.14 -10.51
CA ASP A 37 -23.30 -26.56 -10.42
C ASP A 37 -22.38 -26.92 -11.59
N GLY A 38 -21.31 -27.65 -11.31
CA GLY A 38 -20.26 -27.95 -12.29
C GLY A 38 -19.19 -28.84 -11.70
N THR A 39 -19.44 -30.15 -11.74
CA THR A 39 -18.41 -31.19 -11.58
C THR A 39 -17.27 -30.98 -12.58
N ASP A 40 -16.04 -30.77 -12.11
CA ASP A 40 -14.84 -30.91 -12.94
C ASP A 40 -13.84 -31.86 -12.28
N THR A 41 -13.75 -33.05 -12.88
CA THR A 41 -12.75 -34.08 -12.61
C THR A 41 -11.52 -33.82 -13.46
N ARG A 42 -10.47 -33.21 -12.89
CA ARG A 42 -9.09 -33.33 -13.43
C ARG A 42 -8.06 -33.43 -12.31
N GLY A 43 -7.79 -34.67 -11.92
CA GLY A 43 -6.51 -35.03 -11.32
C GLY A 43 -5.43 -35.00 -12.41
N GLY A 44 -4.44 -34.13 -12.23
CA GLY A 44 -3.27 -34.05 -13.08
C GLY A 44 -2.12 -33.44 -12.28
N THR A 45 -1.34 -34.30 -11.60
CA THR A 45 -0.11 -33.89 -10.91
C THR A 45 0.97 -33.60 -11.92
N THR A 46 1.05 -32.34 -12.36
CA THR A 46 2.22 -31.83 -13.05
C THR A 46 3.17 -31.30 -11.98
N PRO A 47 4.43 -31.76 -11.89
CA PRO A 47 5.41 -31.11 -11.03
C PRO A 47 5.72 -29.75 -11.64
N THR A 48 5.05 -28.70 -11.15
CA THR A 48 5.41 -27.33 -11.47
C THR A 48 6.63 -27.00 -10.64
N THR A 49 7.81 -27.30 -11.14
CA THR A 49 9.02 -26.63 -10.65
C THR A 49 8.90 -25.19 -11.15
N ALA A 50 8.30 -24.33 -10.32
CA ALA A 50 8.36 -22.89 -10.53
C ALA A 50 9.85 -22.51 -10.65
N PRO A 51 10.25 -21.70 -11.64
CA PRO A 51 11.62 -21.21 -11.67
C PRO A 51 11.87 -20.51 -10.33
N ALA A 52 12.96 -20.88 -9.65
CA ALA A 52 13.40 -20.18 -8.47
C ALA A 52 13.72 -18.75 -8.89
N ASN A 53 12.88 -17.81 -8.49
CA ASN A 53 13.22 -16.41 -8.61
C ASN A 53 14.20 -16.14 -7.45
N PRO A 54 15.47 -15.80 -7.72
CA PRO A 54 16.48 -15.67 -6.67
C PRO A 54 16.20 -14.50 -5.70
N ASP A 55 15.20 -13.66 -5.99
CA ASP A 55 14.84 -12.46 -5.23
C ASP A 55 13.56 -12.65 -4.36
N VAL A 56 13.25 -13.88 -3.95
CA VAL A 56 12.08 -14.18 -3.13
C VAL A 56 12.52 -14.68 -1.76
N ASP A 57 12.45 -13.82 -0.73
CA ASP A 57 12.83 -14.19 0.63
C ASP A 57 11.68 -14.83 1.42
N LEU A 58 10.43 -14.78 0.93
CA LEU A 58 9.27 -15.38 1.59
C LEU A 58 8.68 -16.56 0.79
N VAL A 59 8.76 -17.75 1.38
CA VAL A 59 8.21 -18.99 0.83
C VAL A 59 7.07 -19.50 1.69
N LEU A 60 5.92 -19.74 1.08
CA LEU A 60 4.80 -20.41 1.73
C LEU A 60 4.87 -21.91 1.47
N THR A 61 4.82 -22.71 2.53
CA THR A 61 4.82 -24.18 2.43
C THR A 61 3.61 -24.83 3.08
N VAL A 62 3.21 -25.97 2.55
CA VAL A 62 2.27 -26.91 3.17
C VAL A 62 3.00 -28.22 3.39
N GLY A 63 3.43 -28.48 4.62
CA GLY A 63 4.41 -29.53 4.88
C GLY A 63 5.75 -29.16 4.23
N ASP A 64 6.31 -30.07 3.43
CA ASP A 64 7.56 -29.87 2.70
C ASP A 64 7.35 -29.33 1.26
N GLU A 65 6.09 -29.13 0.85
CA GLU A 65 5.77 -28.63 -0.49
C GLU A 65 5.76 -27.10 -0.51
N VAL A 66 6.58 -26.50 -1.39
CA VAL A 66 6.53 -25.07 -1.69
C VAL A 66 5.29 -24.77 -2.52
N THR A 67 4.34 -24.04 -1.93
CA THR A 67 3.07 -23.68 -2.58
C THR A 67 3.12 -22.32 -3.27
N ALA A 68 3.93 -21.39 -2.76
CA ALA A 68 4.13 -20.08 -3.38
C ALA A 68 5.47 -19.44 -3.01
N GLN A 69 5.97 -18.61 -3.92
CA GLN A 69 7.05 -17.66 -3.73
C GLN A 69 6.41 -16.25 -3.71
N LEU A 70 6.68 -15.46 -2.69
CA LEU A 70 6.12 -14.12 -2.51
C LEU A 70 7.20 -13.04 -2.61
N ASP A 71 6.83 -11.87 -3.14
CA ASP A 71 7.67 -10.67 -3.10
C ASP A 71 7.90 -10.24 -1.63
N ASP A 72 9.07 -9.68 -1.31
CA ASP A 72 9.37 -9.21 0.05
C ASP A 72 8.40 -8.12 0.52
N ARG A 73 7.78 -7.40 -0.43
CA ARG A 73 6.73 -6.40 -0.20
C ARG A 73 5.33 -7.01 -0.12
N PHE A 74 5.18 -8.33 -0.02
CA PHE A 74 3.87 -8.99 0.02
C PHE A 74 2.93 -8.39 1.08
N GLN A 75 3.46 -8.06 2.26
CA GLN A 75 2.70 -7.41 3.34
C GLN A 75 2.58 -5.89 3.10
N SER A 76 1.90 -5.51 2.02
CA SER A 76 1.66 -4.13 1.66
C SER A 76 0.41 -3.54 2.31
N TYR A 77 0.30 -2.20 2.31
CA TYR A 77 -0.85 -1.50 2.88
C TYR A 77 -1.29 -0.30 2.04
N ASN A 78 -2.47 0.21 2.36
CA ASN A 78 -3.06 1.39 1.73
C ASN A 78 -3.09 2.58 2.68
N VAL A 79 -2.74 3.76 2.17
CA VAL A 79 -3.08 5.06 2.73
C VAL A 79 -4.18 5.65 1.84
N GLU A 80 -5.33 6.01 2.40
CA GLU A 80 -6.41 6.54 1.58
C GLU A 80 -6.01 7.94 1.04
N MET A 81 -6.30 8.24 -0.23
CA MET A 81 -6.01 9.53 -0.85
C MET A 81 -6.53 10.72 -0.02
N VAL A 82 -7.71 10.62 0.60
CA VAL A 82 -8.29 11.63 1.50
C VAL A 82 -7.51 11.80 2.79
N GLU A 83 -6.78 10.78 3.24
CA GLU A 83 -5.86 10.95 4.36
C GLU A 83 -4.70 11.84 3.94
N VAL A 84 -4.23 11.72 2.69
CA VAL A 84 -3.16 12.57 2.13
C VAL A 84 -3.66 13.99 1.83
N THR A 85 -4.83 14.14 1.22
CA THR A 85 -5.36 15.44 0.81
C THR A 85 -6.05 16.20 1.93
N GLY A 86 -6.48 15.49 2.98
CA GLY A 86 -7.51 15.96 3.91
C GLY A 86 -8.90 15.84 3.31
N GLY A 87 -9.92 15.77 4.16
CA GLY A 87 -11.32 15.69 3.75
C GLY A 87 -12.23 14.96 4.74
N TYR A 88 -13.49 14.75 4.35
CA TYR A 88 -14.47 14.07 5.20
C TYR A 88 -14.32 12.55 5.13
N PHE A 89 -13.98 11.91 6.25
CA PHE A 89 -13.76 10.47 6.32
C PHE A 89 -14.44 9.79 7.51
N TRP A 90 -14.55 8.47 7.46
CA TRP A 90 -15.24 7.69 8.50
C TRP A 90 -14.53 7.84 9.86
N PRO A 91 -15.28 8.07 10.95
CA PRO A 91 -14.72 8.02 12.30
C PRO A 91 -14.29 6.58 12.64
N PRO A 92 -13.52 6.37 13.73
CA PRO A 92 -13.24 5.03 14.23
C PRO A 92 -14.54 4.24 14.43
N TYR A 93 -14.52 2.93 14.18
CA TYR A 93 -15.72 2.08 14.21
C TYR A 93 -16.51 2.22 15.52
N GLU A 94 -15.82 2.30 16.66
CA GLU A 94 -16.42 2.46 17.99
C GLU A 94 -17.19 3.77 18.18
N ALA A 95 -16.83 4.82 17.44
CA ALA A 95 -17.52 6.10 17.50
C ALA A 95 -18.84 6.08 16.71
N GLY A 96 -18.93 5.25 15.67
CA GLY A 96 -20.04 5.25 14.72
C GLY A 96 -20.30 6.62 14.08
N GLY A 97 -21.38 6.71 13.29
CA GLY A 97 -21.90 8.00 12.80
C GLY A 97 -21.39 8.44 11.42
N ALA A 98 -21.64 9.71 11.12
CA ALA A 98 -21.34 10.31 9.82
C ALA A 98 -19.84 10.62 9.65
N LYS A 99 -19.40 10.80 8.40
CA LYS A 99 -18.03 11.23 8.08
C LYS A 99 -17.70 12.55 8.78
N VAL A 100 -16.49 12.63 9.33
CA VAL A 100 -15.93 13.82 9.98
C VAL A 100 -14.77 14.37 9.17
N TYR A 101 -14.59 15.68 9.17
CA TYR A 101 -13.46 16.30 8.49
C TYR A 101 -12.15 15.93 9.21
N ARG A 102 -11.13 15.57 8.43
CA ARG A 102 -9.77 15.31 8.89
C ARG A 102 -8.79 16.14 8.08
N GLU A 103 -7.84 16.74 8.78
CA GLU A 103 -6.70 17.39 8.14
C GLU A 103 -5.83 16.37 7.40
N PRO A 104 -5.04 16.83 6.40
CA PRO A 104 -3.99 16.02 5.79
C PRO A 104 -3.11 15.33 6.83
N ILE A 105 -2.80 14.06 6.60
CA ILE A 105 -1.95 13.27 7.47
C ILE A 105 -0.51 13.79 7.44
N ASP A 106 0.09 13.94 8.62
CA ASP A 106 1.51 14.26 8.76
C ASP A 106 2.38 13.01 8.53
N LEU A 107 2.80 12.80 7.28
CA LEU A 107 3.72 11.72 6.90
C LEU A 107 5.17 11.96 7.37
N SER A 108 5.47 13.12 7.98
CA SER A 108 6.76 13.39 8.61
C SER A 108 6.84 12.91 10.06
N SER A 109 5.69 12.59 10.68
CA SER A 109 5.59 12.15 12.06
C SER A 109 6.55 10.99 12.38
N GLU A 110 7.47 11.22 13.32
CA GLU A 110 8.44 10.20 13.75
C GLU A 110 7.77 8.93 14.25
N ARG A 111 6.66 9.07 14.99
CA ARG A 111 5.91 7.92 15.50
C ARG A 111 5.33 7.09 14.36
N LEU A 112 4.70 7.73 13.38
CA LEU A 112 4.13 7.04 12.21
C LEU A 112 5.23 6.34 11.43
N ARG A 113 6.32 7.06 11.13
CA ARG A 113 7.48 6.54 10.42
C ARG A 113 8.11 5.33 11.11
N ASN A 114 8.29 5.38 12.43
CA ASN A 114 8.85 4.25 13.20
C ASN A 114 7.93 3.03 13.19
N LEU A 115 6.61 3.23 13.28
CA LEU A 115 5.65 2.13 13.22
C LEU A 115 5.56 1.52 11.82
N ALA A 116 5.48 2.36 10.78
CA ALA A 116 5.41 1.92 9.39
C ALA A 116 6.69 1.19 8.95
N LYS A 117 7.85 1.62 9.43
CA LYS A 117 9.14 0.99 9.10
C LYS A 117 9.23 -0.47 9.55
N ALA A 118 8.53 -0.82 10.64
CA ALA A 118 8.48 -2.19 11.13
C ALA A 118 7.66 -3.14 10.23
N LEU A 119 6.90 -2.60 9.27
CA LEU A 119 6.15 -3.38 8.28
C LEU A 119 6.95 -3.61 6.99
N GLY A 120 8.08 -2.91 6.81
CA GLY A 120 8.85 -2.85 5.58
C GLY A 120 9.73 -4.08 5.29
N PRO A 121 10.11 -4.28 4.01
CA PRO A 121 9.77 -3.45 2.84
C PRO A 121 8.29 -3.64 2.40
N VAL A 122 7.67 -2.60 1.82
CA VAL A 122 6.25 -2.66 1.38
C VAL A 122 6.01 -1.91 0.07
N TYR A 123 4.91 -2.23 -0.63
CA TYR A 123 4.21 -1.27 -1.45
C TYR A 123 3.29 -0.42 -0.57
N ILE A 124 3.32 0.90 -0.78
CA ILE A 124 2.38 1.84 -0.18
C ILE A 124 1.39 2.24 -1.26
N ARG A 125 0.16 1.73 -1.16
CA ARG A 125 -0.92 2.14 -2.05
C ARG A 125 -1.51 3.47 -1.57
N VAL A 126 -1.29 4.56 -2.30
CA VAL A 126 -1.97 5.84 -2.07
C VAL A 126 -3.11 5.97 -3.07
N SER A 127 -4.30 5.55 -2.66
CA SER A 127 -5.47 5.41 -3.54
C SER A 127 -6.76 5.31 -2.70
N GLY A 128 -7.77 4.57 -3.15
CA GLY A 128 -9.08 4.47 -2.52
C GLY A 128 -10.15 5.20 -3.33
N THR A 129 -11.36 5.27 -2.79
CA THR A 129 -12.50 5.88 -3.50
C THR A 129 -12.22 7.34 -3.83
N TRP A 130 -11.50 8.06 -2.96
CA TRP A 130 -11.19 9.47 -3.18
C TRP A 130 -10.22 9.72 -4.32
N ALA A 131 -9.31 8.78 -4.61
CA ALA A 131 -8.39 8.92 -5.76
C ALA A 131 -9.14 8.99 -7.11
N ASN A 132 -10.37 8.47 -7.19
CA ASN A 132 -11.17 8.53 -8.41
C ASN A 132 -11.62 9.96 -8.77
N SER A 133 -11.56 10.90 -7.82
CA SER A 133 -12.06 12.26 -7.97
C SER A 133 -11.09 13.35 -7.48
N THR A 134 -9.82 13.01 -7.29
CA THR A 134 -8.77 13.96 -6.87
C THR A 134 -8.09 14.62 -8.09
N TYR A 135 -8.04 15.95 -8.07
CA TYR A 135 -7.27 16.77 -9.01
C TYR A 135 -5.85 16.99 -8.46
N PHE A 136 -4.83 16.85 -9.28
CA PHE A 136 -3.44 17.17 -8.89
C PHE A 136 -3.10 18.62 -9.25
N ASP A 137 -2.89 19.43 -8.21
CA ASP A 137 -2.53 20.84 -8.32
C ASP A 137 -1.03 21.03 -8.11
N ALA A 138 -0.27 20.77 -9.18
CA ALA A 138 1.19 20.89 -9.18
C ALA A 138 1.67 22.33 -8.94
N GLU A 139 0.90 23.33 -9.38
CA GLU A 139 1.26 24.75 -9.38
C GLU A 139 0.62 25.55 -8.23
N GLY A 140 -0.27 24.93 -7.44
CA GLY A 140 -0.98 25.59 -6.35
C GLY A 140 -2.01 26.62 -6.80
N THR A 141 -2.54 26.47 -8.01
CA THR A 141 -3.43 27.46 -8.65
C THR A 141 -4.88 27.36 -8.19
N THR A 142 -5.27 26.23 -7.61
CA THR A 142 -6.67 25.97 -7.22
C THR A 142 -7.07 26.65 -5.91
N GLY A 143 -6.10 27.07 -5.09
CA GLY A 143 -6.35 27.57 -3.74
C GLY A 143 -7.08 26.55 -2.85
N GLY A 144 -6.90 25.25 -3.11
CA GLY A 144 -7.57 24.16 -2.40
C GLY A 144 -9.02 23.90 -2.83
N THR A 145 -9.53 24.63 -3.84
CA THR A 145 -10.88 24.39 -4.37
C THR A 145 -10.81 23.44 -5.58
N PRO A 146 -11.41 22.25 -5.52
CA PRO A 146 -11.39 21.31 -6.63
C PRO A 146 -12.01 21.92 -7.90
N PRO A 147 -11.35 21.80 -9.07
CA PRO A 147 -11.95 22.17 -10.35
C PRO A 147 -13.24 21.40 -10.65
N ALA A 148 -14.04 21.91 -11.58
CA ALA A 148 -15.32 21.31 -11.93
C ALA A 148 -15.17 19.82 -12.31
N GLY A 149 -16.03 18.99 -11.71
CA GLY A 149 -16.01 17.55 -11.93
C GLY A 149 -14.98 16.80 -11.11
N TYR A 150 -14.21 17.45 -10.22
CA TYR A 150 -13.39 16.84 -9.16
C TYR A 150 -13.98 17.13 -7.78
N GLU A 151 -13.54 16.37 -6.77
CA GLU A 151 -14.02 16.48 -5.38
C GLU A 151 -12.90 16.75 -4.38
N GLY A 152 -11.64 16.50 -4.76
CA GLY A 152 -10.48 16.75 -3.92
C GLY A 152 -9.33 17.40 -4.69
N VAL A 153 -8.40 18.00 -3.96
CA VAL A 153 -7.15 18.54 -4.50
C VAL A 153 -5.98 17.87 -3.78
N LEU A 154 -5.08 17.28 -4.55
CA LEU A 154 -3.75 16.85 -4.11
C LEU A 154 -2.74 17.93 -4.50
N THR A 155 -2.05 18.50 -3.51
CA THR A 155 -1.02 19.51 -3.78
C THR A 155 0.33 18.87 -4.10
N ALA A 156 1.20 19.63 -4.76
CA ALA A 156 2.60 19.25 -4.96
C ALA A 156 3.32 18.90 -3.64
N GLU A 157 3.08 19.65 -2.56
CA GLU A 157 3.70 19.40 -1.25
C GLU A 157 3.23 18.09 -0.63
N GLN A 158 1.92 17.83 -0.65
CA GLN A 158 1.35 16.56 -0.16
C GLN A 158 1.93 15.37 -0.91
N TRP A 159 2.05 15.46 -2.24
CA TRP A 159 2.61 14.37 -3.05
C TRP A 159 4.11 14.17 -2.84
N ARG A 160 4.89 15.26 -2.66
CA ARG A 160 6.29 15.15 -2.22
C ARG A 160 6.40 14.44 -0.87
N GLY A 161 5.53 14.77 0.08
CA GLY A 161 5.47 14.11 1.39
C GLY A 161 5.26 12.60 1.29
N VAL A 162 4.43 12.14 0.34
CA VAL A 162 4.26 10.71 0.03
C VAL A 162 5.57 10.09 -0.47
N GLY A 163 6.24 10.75 -1.41
CA GLY A 163 7.53 10.27 -1.94
C GLY A 163 8.62 10.20 -0.88
N GLU A 164 8.75 11.23 -0.04
CA GLU A 164 9.70 11.24 1.08
C GLU A 164 9.42 10.16 2.12
N PHE A 165 8.13 9.93 2.41
CA PHE A 165 7.71 8.85 3.30
C PHE A 165 8.08 7.48 2.74
N ALA A 166 7.79 7.23 1.46
CA ALA A 166 8.16 5.98 0.80
C ALA A 166 9.67 5.75 0.80
N ARG A 167 10.46 6.78 0.50
CA ARG A 167 11.94 6.73 0.56
C ARG A 167 12.46 6.43 1.97
N PHE A 168 11.87 7.04 3.00
CA PHE A 168 12.26 6.77 4.39
C PHE A 168 12.03 5.30 4.78
N LEU A 169 11.00 4.67 4.21
CA LEU A 169 10.58 3.31 4.53
C LEU A 169 11.22 2.22 3.65
N ASP A 170 12.01 2.59 2.63
CA ASP A 170 12.48 1.67 1.58
C ASP A 170 11.31 0.99 0.82
N SER A 171 10.29 1.79 0.54
CA SER A 171 9.02 1.34 -0.03
C SER A 171 8.79 1.89 -1.45
N GLU A 172 7.93 1.20 -2.19
CA GLU A 172 7.47 1.64 -3.52
C GLU A 172 6.02 2.15 -3.45
N VAL A 173 5.71 3.22 -4.20
CA VAL A 173 4.37 3.81 -4.22
C VAL A 173 3.54 3.22 -5.35
N VAL A 174 2.33 2.78 -5.02
CA VAL A 174 1.30 2.40 -6.00
C VAL A 174 0.16 3.41 -5.90
N THR A 175 -0.30 3.96 -7.01
CA THR A 175 -1.40 4.94 -7.00
C THR A 175 -2.43 4.68 -8.09
N SER A 176 -3.53 5.40 -8.02
CA SER A 176 -4.61 5.36 -9.01
C SER A 176 -4.93 6.78 -9.47
N PHE A 177 -5.53 6.90 -10.64
CA PHE A 177 -5.84 8.19 -11.24
C PHE A 177 -7.34 8.45 -11.23
N ALA A 178 -7.69 9.73 -11.26
CA ALA A 178 -9.07 10.14 -11.34
C ALA A 178 -9.75 9.57 -12.60
N GLY A 179 -10.92 8.98 -12.41
CA GLY A 179 -11.74 8.35 -13.46
C GLY A 179 -13.13 8.97 -13.61
N ASN A 180 -13.41 10.01 -12.81
CA ASN A 180 -14.66 10.73 -12.77
C ASN A 180 -14.86 11.69 -13.97
N THR A 181 -15.90 12.50 -13.93
CA THR A 181 -16.26 13.43 -15.02
C THR A 181 -15.22 14.51 -15.25
N GLY A 182 -14.49 14.97 -14.22
CA GLY A 182 -13.44 15.98 -14.38
C GLY A 182 -12.27 15.50 -15.26
N SER A 183 -12.05 14.18 -15.32
CA SER A 183 -10.95 13.58 -16.10
C SER A 183 -11.37 13.18 -17.51
N ARG A 184 -12.51 13.69 -18.01
CA ARG A 184 -13.08 13.32 -19.31
C ARG A 184 -13.26 14.54 -20.21
N ASP A 185 -13.12 14.32 -21.51
CA ASP A 185 -13.39 15.34 -22.51
C ASP A 185 -14.91 15.54 -22.74
N GLY A 186 -15.27 16.46 -23.65
CA GLY A 186 -16.67 16.73 -23.99
C GLY A 186 -17.43 15.55 -24.61
N ALA A 187 -16.73 14.50 -25.05
CA ALA A 187 -17.31 13.25 -25.56
C ALA A 187 -17.37 12.15 -24.48
N GLY A 188 -16.89 12.42 -23.27
CA GLY A 188 -16.85 11.47 -22.16
C GLY A 188 -15.66 10.50 -22.18
N VAL A 189 -14.70 10.70 -23.08
CA VAL A 189 -13.48 9.88 -23.18
C VAL A 189 -12.52 10.29 -22.06
N TRP A 190 -11.94 9.32 -21.37
CA TRP A 190 -10.94 9.59 -20.33
C TRP A 190 -9.68 10.21 -20.94
N THR A 191 -9.18 11.26 -20.30
CA THR A 191 -7.97 11.98 -20.72
C THR A 191 -6.84 11.72 -19.73
N ASP A 192 -5.62 11.58 -20.24
CA ASP A 192 -4.45 11.26 -19.44
C ASP A 192 -3.76 12.51 -18.87
N THR A 193 -4.30 13.71 -19.05
CA THR A 193 -3.67 14.98 -18.68
C THR A 193 -3.24 15.02 -17.21
N GLN A 194 -4.14 14.68 -16.28
CA GLN A 194 -3.85 14.68 -14.84
C GLN A 194 -2.94 13.51 -14.44
N ALA A 195 -3.11 12.33 -15.05
CA ALA A 195 -2.27 11.17 -14.77
C ALA A 195 -0.82 11.40 -15.21
N ARG A 196 -0.63 11.94 -16.43
CA ARG A 196 0.68 12.32 -16.96
C ARG A 196 1.34 13.36 -16.07
N LEU A 197 0.62 14.43 -15.71
CA LEU A 197 1.15 15.49 -14.85
C LEU A 197 1.67 14.94 -13.51
N LEU A 198 0.90 14.06 -12.86
CA LEU A 198 1.31 13.45 -11.59
C LEU A 198 2.53 12.56 -11.76
N LEU A 199 2.58 11.74 -12.84
CA LEU A 199 3.70 10.84 -13.10
C LEU A 199 4.99 11.59 -13.46
N GLU A 200 4.91 12.61 -14.30
CA GLU A 200 6.07 13.46 -14.65
C GLU A 200 6.60 14.16 -13.41
N PHE A 201 5.71 14.78 -12.61
CA PHE A 201 6.11 15.37 -11.33
C PHE A 201 6.78 14.35 -10.39
N SER A 202 6.31 13.10 -10.38
CA SER A 202 6.88 12.03 -9.56
C SER A 202 8.27 11.58 -10.03
N GLN A 203 8.57 11.70 -11.33
CA GLN A 203 9.90 11.39 -11.86
C GLN A 203 10.91 12.49 -11.52
N ASP A 204 10.45 13.73 -11.44
CA ASP A 204 11.28 14.90 -11.19
C ASP A 204 11.57 15.17 -9.70
N ASN A 205 10.87 14.49 -8.77
CA ASN A 205 10.93 14.76 -7.32
C ASN A 205 11.09 13.49 -6.49
#